data_AF-A0AB73BTE6-F1
#
_entry.id   AF-A0AB73BTE6-F1
#
_cell.length_a   1.000
_cell.length_b   1.000
_cell.length_c   1.000
_cell.angle_alpha   90.00
_cell.angle_beta   90.00
_cell.angle_gamma   90.00
#
_symmetry.space_group_name_H-M   'P 1'
#
loop_
_entity.id
_entity.type
_entity.pdbx_description
1 polymer ?
#
loop_
_entity_poly.entity_id
_entity_poly.type
_entity_poly.pdbx_seq_one_letter_code
_entity_poly.pdbx_strand_id
1 'polypeptide(L)'
;MVNDEKTELKILAENIDLNEKEKVKLQKNLDRQRRANTPNKFKEDGTINISNKERWLKIGNAKIQRDLYSAYLIKKVTENLKEVEIE
;
A
#
# COMPACT_ATOMS: atom_id res chain seq x y z
N MET A 1 42.75 7.22 -4.27
CA MET A 1 42.09 8.52 -4.48
C MET A 1 40.62 8.22 -4.70
N VAL A 2 39.74 8.69 -3.82
CA VAL A 2 38.30 8.67 -4.08
C VAL A 2 38.08 9.69 -5.19
N ASN A 3 37.45 9.28 -6.30
CA ASN A 3 37.14 10.18 -7.39
C ASN A 3 36.01 11.11 -6.91
N ASP A 4 36.31 12.39 -6.71
CA ASP A 4 35.34 13.41 -6.32
C ASP A 4 34.47 13.80 -7.54
N GLU A 5 33.79 12.82 -8.12
CA GLU A 5 32.85 13.09 -9.21
C GLU A 5 31.67 13.89 -8.66
N LYS A 6 31.52 15.10 -9.17
CA LYS A 6 30.44 16.01 -8.82
C LYS A 6 29.12 15.38 -9.28
N THR A 7 28.29 14.97 -8.33
CA THR A 7 26.96 14.41 -8.59
C THR A 7 25.93 15.54 -8.64
N GLU A 8 25.17 15.62 -9.73
CA GLU A 8 24.11 16.61 -9.90
C GLU A 8 22.75 15.90 -9.99
N LEU A 9 21.80 16.31 -9.15
CA LEU A 9 20.43 15.80 -9.16
C LEU A 9 19.65 16.53 -10.26
N LYS A 10 19.28 15.80 -11.31
CA LYS A 10 18.49 16.32 -12.43
C LYS A 10 17.03 15.89 -12.29
N ILE A 11 16.10 16.82 -12.36
CA ILE A 11 14.67 16.52 -12.34
C ILE A 11 14.29 15.93 -13.70
N LEU A 12 13.73 14.71 -13.71
CA LEU A 12 13.45 13.96 -14.94
C LEU A 12 12.33 14.58 -15.79
N ALA A 13 11.47 15.39 -15.17
CA ALA A 13 10.39 16.11 -15.84
C ALA A 13 10.12 17.44 -15.11
N GLU A 14 10.69 18.53 -15.62
CA GLU A 14 10.65 19.87 -15.01
C GLU A 14 9.26 20.53 -15.05
N ASN A 15 8.33 20.05 -15.89
CA ASN A 15 7.04 20.67 -16.17
C ASN A 15 5.82 19.86 -15.71
N ILE A 16 5.99 18.89 -14.81
CA ILE A 16 4.87 18.15 -14.24
C ILE A 16 4.45 18.83 -12.94
N ASP A 17 3.22 19.33 -12.88
CA ASP A 17 2.63 19.79 -11.64
C ASP A 17 2.33 18.57 -10.74
N LEU A 18 3.22 18.33 -9.79
CA LEU A 18 3.06 17.24 -8.83
C LEU A 18 2.04 17.68 -7.78
N ASN A 19 0.85 17.08 -7.82
CA ASN A 19 -0.11 17.21 -6.71
C ASN A 19 0.33 16.33 -5.52
N GLU A 20 1.48 16.68 -4.93
CA GLU A 20 2.11 15.94 -3.84
C GLU A 20 1.20 15.80 -2.63
N LYS A 21 0.38 16.82 -2.35
CA LYS A 21 -0.59 16.82 -1.25
C LYS A 21 -1.63 15.72 -1.44
N GLU A 22 -2.18 15.56 -2.64
CA GLU A 22 -3.14 14.50 -2.94
C GLU A 22 -2.47 13.13 -2.95
N LYS A 23 -1.26 13.01 -3.52
CA LYS A 23 -0.47 11.77 -3.48
C LYS A 23 -0.22 11.29 -2.05
N VAL A 24 0.18 12.18 -1.15
CA VAL A 24 0.39 11.86 0.27
C VAL A 24 -0.91 11.43 0.95
N LYS A 25 -2.04 12.10 0.66
CA LYS A 25 -3.37 11.70 1.19
C LYS A 25 -3.75 10.30 0.73
N LEU A 26 -3.66 10.02 -0.57
CA LEU A 26 -3.99 8.72 -1.15
C LEU A 26 -3.09 7.62 -0.58
N GLN A 27 -1.78 7.88 -0.49
CA GLN A 27 -0.84 6.91 0.06
C GLN A 27 -1.16 6.59 1.53
N LYS A 28 -1.49 7.59 2.35
CA LYS A 28 -1.89 7.39 3.76
C LYS A 28 -3.19 6.60 3.88
N ASN A 29 -4.18 6.86 3.03
CA ASN A 29 -5.44 6.12 3.02
C ASN A 29 -5.23 4.65 2.66
N LEU A 30 -4.45 4.38 1.61
CA LEU A 30 -4.08 3.03 1.21
C LEU A 30 -3.34 2.29 2.34
N ASP A 31 -2.40 2.97 3.00
CA ASP A 31 -1.66 2.43 4.14
C ASP A 31 -2.58 2.09 5.32
N ARG A 32 -3.57 2.94 5.63
CA ARG A 32 -4.57 2.68 6.67
C ARG A 32 -5.43 1.47 6.33
N GLN A 33 -5.92 1.37 5.10
CA GLN A 33 -6.70 0.21 4.64
C GLN A 33 -5.88 -1.09 4.72
N ARG A 34 -4.61 -1.08 4.29
CA ARG A 34 -3.71 -2.23 4.39
C ARG A 34 -3.53 -2.71 5.85
N ARG A 35 -3.38 -1.78 6.80
CA ARG A 35 -3.28 -2.10 8.23
C ARG A 35 -4.58 -2.65 8.79
N ALA A 36 -5.72 -2.02 8.49
CA ALA A 36 -7.04 -2.46 8.95
C ALA A 36 -7.40 -3.86 8.45
N ASN A 37 -7.11 -4.17 7.19
CA ASN A 37 -7.44 -5.46 6.58
C ASN A 37 -6.43 -6.58 6.93
N THR A 38 -5.28 -6.23 7.52
CA THR A 38 -4.21 -7.21 7.81
C THR A 38 -3.58 -6.98 9.19
N PRO A 39 -4.37 -6.94 10.28
CA PRO A 39 -3.89 -6.50 11.59
C PRO A 39 -2.71 -7.35 12.10
N ASN A 40 -2.74 -8.66 11.86
CA ASN A 40 -1.70 -9.59 12.31
C ASN A 40 -0.36 -9.43 11.57
N LYS A 41 -0.31 -8.62 10.50
CA LYS A 41 0.90 -8.42 9.69
C LYS A 41 1.74 -7.23 10.16
N PHE A 42 1.25 -6.44 11.10
CA PHE A 42 1.95 -5.29 11.66
C PHE A 42 2.22 -5.49 13.14
N LYS A 43 3.34 -4.94 13.63
CA LYS A 43 3.65 -4.88 15.06
C LYS A 43 2.95 -3.67 15.69
N GLU A 44 2.96 -3.59 17.02
CA GLU A 44 2.41 -2.45 17.76
C GLU A 44 3.06 -1.11 17.38
N ASP A 45 4.36 -1.13 17.04
CA ASP A 45 5.11 0.04 16.55
C ASP A 45 4.77 0.44 15.09
N GLY A 46 3.86 -0.29 14.43
CA GLY A 46 3.44 -0.05 13.05
C GLY A 46 4.38 -0.60 11.98
N THR A 47 5.49 -1.22 12.35
CA THR A 47 6.40 -1.90 11.40
C THR A 47 5.81 -3.23 10.90
N ILE A 48 6.24 -3.66 9.71
CA ILE A 48 5.79 -4.94 9.14
C ILE A 48 6.41 -6.09 9.94
N ASN A 49 5.57 -7.02 10.37
CA ASN A 49 6.01 -8.27 10.95
C ASN A 49 6.44 -9.25 9.83
N ILE A 50 7.75 -9.30 9.56
CA ILE A 50 8.35 -10.15 8.52
C ILE A 50 8.33 -11.63 8.90
N SER A 51 8.42 -11.97 10.21
CA SER A 51 8.40 -13.36 10.66
C SER A 51 7.03 -14.02 10.49
N ASN A 52 5.95 -13.22 10.48
CA ASN A 52 4.61 -13.73 10.19
C ASN A 52 4.49 -14.12 8.70
N LYS A 53 4.58 -15.42 8.40
CA LYS A 53 4.41 -15.99 7.05
C LYS A 53 2.98 -16.42 6.73
N GLU A 54 2.02 -16.13 7.60
CA GLU A 54 0.63 -16.53 7.42
C GLU A 54 0.08 -15.97 6.09
N ARG A 55 -0.47 -16.86 5.28
CA ARG A 55 -1.06 -16.53 3.97
C ARG A 55 -2.58 -16.49 4.03
N TRP A 56 -3.17 -17.11 5.04
CA TRP A 56 -4.61 -17.20 5.20
C TRP A 56 -5.13 -16.07 6.07
N LEU A 57 -6.16 -15.40 5.57
CA LEU A 57 -6.95 -14.43 6.30
C LEU A 57 -8.25 -15.11 6.78
N LYS A 58 -8.57 -14.97 8.06
CA LYS A 58 -9.86 -15.43 8.60
C LYS A 58 -10.88 -14.32 8.46
N ILE A 59 -11.93 -14.55 7.66
CA ILE A 59 -13.05 -13.63 7.47
C ILE A 59 -14.31 -14.39 7.89
N GLY A 60 -14.94 -13.95 8.99
CA GLY A 60 -16.02 -14.70 9.62
C GLY A 60 -15.60 -16.13 9.98
N ASN A 61 -16.30 -17.12 9.43
CA ASN A 61 -15.99 -18.54 9.60
C ASN A 61 -15.13 -19.13 8.47
N ALA A 62 -14.75 -18.34 7.46
CA ALA A 62 -13.96 -18.80 6.32
C ALA A 62 -12.48 -18.44 6.45
N LYS A 63 -11.62 -19.28 5.86
CA LYS A 63 -10.21 -18.97 5.61
C LYS A 63 -10.03 -18.70 4.13
N ILE A 64 -9.60 -17.49 3.79
CA ILE A 64 -9.39 -17.04 2.41
C ILE A 64 -7.90 -16.72 2.24
N GLN A 65 -7.30 -17.09 1.12
CA GLN A 65 -5.92 -16.69 0.87
C GLN A 65 -5.84 -15.18 0.65
N ARG A 66 -4.87 -14.52 1.28
CA ARG A 66 -4.74 -13.05 1.27
C ARG A 66 -4.59 -12.49 -0.14
N ASP A 67 -3.84 -13.16 -1.01
CA ASP A 67 -3.64 -12.79 -2.41
C ASP A 67 -4.95 -12.84 -3.20
N LEU A 68 -5.77 -13.88 -2.99
CA LEU A 68 -7.11 -13.96 -3.58
C LEU A 68 -8.03 -12.86 -3.06
N TYR A 69 -8.03 -12.62 -1.74
CA TYR A 69 -8.84 -11.56 -1.15
C TYR A 69 -8.43 -10.16 -1.64
N SER A 70 -7.13 -9.92 -1.77
CA SER A 70 -6.60 -8.65 -2.29
C SER A 70 -7.01 -8.43 -3.74
N ALA A 71 -6.93 -9.47 -4.59
CA ALA A 71 -7.39 -9.42 -5.97
C ALA A 71 -8.91 -9.17 -6.06
N TYR A 72 -9.70 -9.78 -5.17
CA TYR A 72 -11.14 -9.54 -5.07
C TYR A 72 -11.46 -8.08 -4.73
N LEU A 73 -10.80 -7.52 -3.70
CA LEU A 73 -11.01 -6.11 -3.33
C LEU A 73 -10.63 -5.16 -4.47
N ILE A 74 -9.51 -5.41 -5.15
CA ILE A 74 -9.07 -4.62 -6.31
C ILE A 74 -10.12 -4.67 -7.43
N LYS A 75 -10.73 -5.84 -7.68
CA LYS A 75 -11.80 -6.00 -8.67
C LYS A 75 -13.07 -5.22 -8.31
N LYS A 76 -13.33 -4.99 -7.03
CA LYS A 76 -14.52 -4.32 -6.49
C LYS A 76 -14.32 -2.83 -6.22
N VAL A 77 -13.20 -2.26 -6.68
CA VAL A 77 -12.96 -0.82 -6.62
C VAL A 77 -13.91 -0.10 -7.58
N THR A 78 -14.55 0.96 -7.10
CA THR A 78 -15.43 1.84 -7.90
C THR A 78 -14.68 2.53 -9.04
N GLU A 79 -15.38 3.02 -10.06
CA GLU A 79 -14.76 3.72 -11.20
C GLU A 79 -13.92 4.93 -10.79
N ASN A 80 -14.28 5.56 -9.66
CA ASN A 80 -13.54 6.70 -9.10
C ASN A 80 -12.22 6.31 -8.42
N LEU A 81 -11.89 5.01 -8.33
CA LEU A 81 -10.68 4.43 -7.74
C LEU A 81 -10.45 4.75 -6.26
N LYS A 82 -11.48 5.21 -5.55
CA LYS A 82 -11.37 5.68 -4.15
C LYS A 82 -12.08 4.77 -3.16
N GLU A 83 -13.08 4.03 -3.59
CA GLU A 83 -13.98 3.27 -2.73
C GLU A 83 -14.08 1.81 -3.18
N VAL A 84 -14.45 0.92 -2.25
CA VAL A 84 -14.64 -0.50 -2.53
C VAL A 84 -16.07 -0.86 -2.16
N GLU A 85 -16.82 -1.39 -3.12
CA GLU A 85 -18.19 -1.85 -2.90
C GLU A 85 -18.19 -3.36 -2.64
N ILE A 86 -18.54 -3.71 -1.40
CA ILE A 86 -18.68 -5.10 -0.97
C ILE A 86 -20.17 -5.30 -0.65
N GLU A 87 -20.86 -6.02 -1.54
CA GLU A 87 -22.23 -6.54 -1.31
C GLU A 87 -22.21 -7.81 -0.46
#